data_AF-A0A6J4Y3N6-F1
#
_entry.id   AF-A0A6J4Y3N6-F1
#
_cell.length_a   1.000
_cell.length_b   1.000
_cell.length_c   1.000
_cell.angle_alpha   90.00
_cell.angle_beta   90.00
_cell.angle_gamma   90.00
#
_symmetry.space_group_name_H-M   'P 1'
#
loop_
_entity.id
_entity.type
_entity.pdbx_description
1 polymer ?
#
loop_
_entity_poly.entity_id
_entity_poly.type
_entity_poly.pdbx_seq_one_letter_code
_entity_poly.pdbx_strand_id
1 'polypeptide(L)'
;KWLALAALHGVNNNAKEISITRSDSGEVSVTASYRETELPSPGSEVGAKIMETVREITHIEGHEGKTPLALGIRNDSIELRVRLKEKEGREKVTIKFPE
;
A
#
# COMPACT_ATOMS: atom_id res chain seq x y z
N LYS A 1 10.06 10.84 28.08
CA LYS A 1 10.80 10.90 26.79
C LYS A 1 10.13 10.08 25.69
N TRP A 2 9.86 8.78 25.90
CA TRP A 2 9.28 7.91 24.86
C TRP A 2 7.95 8.42 24.27
N LEU A 3 6.99 8.83 25.12
CA LEU A 3 5.68 9.32 24.66
C LEU A 3 5.80 10.50 23.68
N ALA A 4 6.71 11.44 23.95
CA ALA A 4 6.96 12.58 23.07
C ALA A 4 7.57 12.15 21.72
N LEU A 5 8.42 11.14 21.71
CA LEU A 5 9.00 10.58 20.47
C LEU A 5 7.94 9.85 19.64
N ALA A 6 7.06 9.07 20.28
CA ALA A 6 5.95 8.42 19.60
C ALA A 6 5.01 9.46 18.96
N ALA A 7 4.64 10.50 19.72
CA ALA A 7 3.82 11.60 19.19
C ALA A 7 4.51 12.33 18.02
N LEU A 8 5.81 12.65 18.16
CA LEU A 8 6.59 13.28 17.09
C LEU A 8 6.66 12.41 15.83
N HIS A 9 6.87 11.11 15.98
CA HIS A 9 6.83 10.15 14.87
C HIS A 9 5.47 10.19 14.16
N GLY A 10 4.38 10.19 14.93
CA GLY A 10 3.03 10.28 14.38
C GLY A 10 2.79 11.56 13.58
N VAL A 11 3.26 12.72 14.07
CA VAL A 11 3.17 14.00 13.37
C VAL A 11 3.97 13.97 12.06
N ASN A 12 5.24 13.52 12.12
CA ASN A 12 6.13 13.54 10.96
C ASN A 12 5.71 12.58 9.83
N ASN A 13 5.03 11.48 10.16
CA ASN A 13 4.65 10.44 9.21
C ASN A 13 3.15 10.46 8.85
N ASN A 14 2.42 11.52 9.19
CA ASN A 14 0.98 11.64 8.93
C ASN A 14 0.15 10.48 9.53
N ALA A 15 0.48 10.06 10.76
CA ALA A 15 -0.31 9.07 11.47
C ALA A 15 -1.71 9.61 11.77
N LYS A 16 -2.73 8.79 11.52
CA LYS A 16 -4.10 9.02 11.98
C LYS A 16 -4.18 8.91 13.50
N GLU A 17 -3.57 7.87 14.05
CA GLU A 17 -3.57 7.56 15.48
C GLU A 17 -2.39 6.67 15.87
N ILE A 18 -2.04 6.70 17.15
CA ILE A 18 -1.14 5.74 17.80
C ILE A 18 -1.93 5.06 18.91
N SER A 19 -1.98 3.73 18.88
CA SER A 19 -2.69 2.91 19.86
C SER A 19 -1.67 2.24 20.78
N ILE A 20 -1.89 2.36 22.09
CA ILE A 20 -1.13 1.65 23.12
C ILE A 20 -2.11 0.72 23.82
N THR A 21 -1.89 -0.59 23.70
CA THR A 21 -2.74 -1.60 24.34
C THR A 21 -1.93 -2.37 25.37
N ARG A 22 -2.62 -2.84 26.42
CA ARG A 22 -2.07 -3.77 27.41
C ARG A 22 -2.99 -4.97 27.51
N SER A 23 -2.44 -6.18 27.37
CA SER A 23 -3.19 -7.43 27.54
C SER A 23 -3.42 -7.75 29.03
N ASP A 24 -4.29 -8.72 29.31
CA ASP A 24 -4.52 -9.25 30.66
C ASP A 24 -3.26 -9.92 31.26
N SER A 25 -2.34 -10.41 30.41
CA SER A 25 -1.03 -10.92 30.83
C SER A 25 0.00 -9.82 31.10
N GLY A 26 -0.34 -8.55 30.86
CA GLY A 26 0.54 -7.39 31.05
C GLY A 26 1.42 -7.03 29.86
N GLU A 27 1.30 -7.72 28.73
CA GLU A 27 2.04 -7.40 27.50
C GLU A 27 1.56 -6.07 26.93
N VAL A 28 2.49 -5.20 26.54
CA VAL A 28 2.19 -3.88 25.96
C VAL A 28 2.51 -3.89 24.47
N SER A 29 1.54 -3.52 23.63
CA SER A 29 1.71 -3.35 22.19
C SER A 29 1.46 -1.91 21.78
N VAL A 30 2.24 -1.41 20.83
CA VAL A 30 2.15 -0.05 20.31
C VAL A 30 2.08 -0.12 18.79
N THR A 31 1.00 0.40 18.21
CA THR A 31 0.78 0.42 16.76
C THR A 31 0.43 1.83 16.29
N ALA A 32 0.83 2.16 15.06
CA ALA A 32 0.46 3.40 14.40
C ALA A 32 -0.39 3.08 13.16
N SER A 33 -1.52 3.77 13.03
CA SER A 33 -2.34 3.74 11.81
C SER A 33 -2.11 5.04 11.05
N TYR A 34 -1.82 4.94 9.76
CA TYR A 34 -1.52 6.10 8.90
C TYR A 34 -2.73 6.51 8.08
N ARG A 35 -2.86 7.81 7.80
CA ARG A 35 -3.94 8.31 6.96
C ARG A 35 -3.75 7.85 5.51
N GLU A 36 -4.86 7.56 4.84
CA GLU A 36 -4.86 7.46 3.39
C GLU A 36 -4.37 8.78 2.81
N THR A 37 -3.43 8.70 1.87
CA THR A 37 -2.88 9.87 1.18
C THR A 37 -3.07 9.67 -0.30
N GLU A 38 -3.70 10.64 -0.95
CA GLU A 38 -3.82 10.66 -2.40
C GLU A 38 -2.46 10.96 -3.02
N LEU A 39 -2.09 10.17 -4.02
CA LEU A 39 -0.95 10.49 -4.88
C LEU A 39 -1.41 11.44 -5.98
N PRO A 40 -0.53 12.34 -6.48
CA PRO A 40 -0.85 13.18 -7.62
C PRO A 40 -1.39 12.35 -8.78
N SER A 41 -2.58 12.75 -9.28
CA SER A 41 -3.19 12.03 -10.39
C SER A 41 -2.36 12.20 -11.67
N PRO A 42 -2.08 11.12 -12.42
CA PRO A 42 -1.42 11.22 -13.72
C PRO A 42 -2.36 11.76 -14.82
N GLY A 43 -3.65 11.99 -14.52
CA GLY A 43 -4.68 12.33 -15.50
C GLY A 43 -5.28 11.09 -16.18
N SER A 44 -6.46 11.24 -16.79
CA SER A 44 -7.25 10.10 -17.28
C SER A 44 -6.56 9.31 -18.39
N GLU A 45 -5.94 9.99 -19.36
CA GLU A 45 -5.28 9.32 -20.49
C GLU A 45 -4.07 8.50 -20.05
N VAL A 46 -3.20 9.11 -19.22
CA VAL A 46 -2.01 8.43 -18.70
C VAL A 46 -2.40 7.33 -17.70
N GLY A 47 -3.41 7.58 -16.87
CA GLY A 47 -3.96 6.59 -15.95
C GLY A 47 -4.46 5.34 -16.67
N ALA A 48 -5.17 5.49 -17.79
CA ALA A 48 -5.61 4.35 -18.60
C ALA A 48 -4.43 3.53 -19.14
N LYS A 49 -3.39 4.19 -19.67
CA LYS A 49 -2.17 3.53 -20.15
C LYS A 49 -1.44 2.77 -19.04
N ILE A 50 -1.39 3.33 -17.82
CA ILE A 50 -0.81 2.66 -16.66
C ILE A 50 -1.58 1.37 -16.33
N MET A 51 -2.92 1.43 -16.32
CA MET A 51 -3.76 0.25 -16.03
C MET A 51 -3.57 -0.85 -17.08
N GLU A 52 -3.56 -0.49 -18.37
CA GLU A 52 -3.29 -1.41 -19.48
C GLU A 52 -1.90 -2.04 -19.35
N THR A 53 -0.86 -1.22 -19.11
CA THR A 53 0.51 -1.70 -18.92
C THR A 53 0.62 -2.69 -17.75
N VAL A 54 -0.05 -2.41 -16.62
CA VAL A 54 -0.07 -3.34 -15.49
C VAL A 54 -0.69 -4.67 -15.90
N ARG A 55 -1.78 -4.67 -16.67
CA ARG A 55 -2.44 -5.88 -17.14
C ARG A 55 -1.54 -6.69 -18.07
N GLU A 56 -0.87 -6.02 -19.03
CA GLU A 56 0.06 -6.66 -19.96
C GLU A 56 1.23 -7.31 -19.23
N ILE A 57 1.89 -6.60 -18.31
CA ILE A 57 3.04 -7.15 -17.57
C ILE A 57 2.62 -8.32 -16.70
N THR A 58 1.46 -8.21 -16.02
CA THR A 58 1.00 -9.22 -15.07
C THR A 58 0.35 -10.44 -15.71
N HIS A 59 -0.01 -10.36 -17.00
CA HIS A 59 -0.75 -11.40 -17.73
C HIS A 59 -2.03 -11.85 -16.99
N ILE A 60 -2.68 -10.92 -16.26
CA ILE A 60 -3.95 -11.21 -15.59
C ILE A 60 -5.07 -11.12 -16.63
N GLU A 61 -5.52 -12.28 -17.08
CA GLU A 61 -6.67 -12.46 -17.94
C GLU A 61 -7.95 -12.54 -17.07
N GLY A 62 -8.97 -11.74 -17.42
CA GLY A 62 -10.27 -11.72 -16.71
C GLY A 62 -10.43 -10.60 -15.69
N HIS A 63 -11.48 -10.73 -14.86
CA HIS A 63 -11.97 -9.69 -13.96
C HIS A 63 -11.30 -9.68 -12.58
N GLU A 64 -10.59 -10.74 -12.17
CA GLU A 64 -9.82 -10.75 -10.93
C GLU A 64 -8.56 -11.60 -11.10
N GLY A 65 -7.44 -11.13 -10.55
CA GLY A 65 -6.21 -11.90 -10.50
C GLY A 65 -5.21 -11.35 -9.50
N LYS A 66 -4.22 -12.16 -9.15
CA LYS A 66 -3.11 -11.78 -8.28
C LYS A 66 -1.84 -12.46 -8.77
N THR A 67 -0.77 -11.69 -8.92
CA THR A 67 0.53 -12.20 -9.36
C THR A 67 1.67 -11.50 -8.63
N PRO A 68 2.79 -12.19 -8.33
CA PRO A 68 4.03 -11.52 -7.93
C PRO A 68 4.65 -10.76 -9.11
N LEU A 69 5.25 -9.61 -8.84
CA LEU A 69 6.01 -8.80 -9.80
C LEU A 69 7.34 -8.41 -9.16
N ALA A 70 8.44 -8.91 -9.72
CA ALA A 70 9.77 -8.43 -9.36
C ALA A 70 10.05 -7.10 -10.06
N LEU A 71 10.31 -6.05 -9.29
CA LEU A 71 10.61 -4.71 -9.79
C LEU A 71 12.01 -4.27 -9.36
N GLY A 72 12.85 -3.91 -10.32
CA GLY A 72 14.15 -3.29 -10.05
C GLY A 72 13.98 -1.86 -9.54
N ILE A 73 14.63 -1.53 -8.42
CA ILE A 73 14.68 -0.19 -7.84
C ILE A 73 16.13 0.16 -7.52
N ARG A 74 16.70 1.11 -8.28
CA ARG A 74 18.12 1.50 -8.17
C ARG A 74 19.04 0.29 -8.34
N ASN A 75 19.80 -0.08 -7.31
CA ASN A 75 20.73 -1.22 -7.30
C ASN A 75 20.13 -2.48 -6.65
N ASP A 76 18.82 -2.50 -6.43
CA ASP A 76 18.11 -3.58 -5.73
C ASP A 76 16.86 -4.03 -6.51
N SER A 77 16.21 -5.10 -6.06
CA SER A 77 14.94 -5.60 -6.58
C SER A 77 13.96 -5.87 -5.43
N ILE A 78 12.71 -5.51 -5.63
CA ILE A 78 11.64 -5.79 -4.67
C ILE A 78 10.58 -6.68 -5.32
N GLU A 79 10.13 -7.71 -4.59
CA GLU A 79 8.98 -8.51 -5.01
C GLU A 79 7.69 -7.87 -4.50
N LEU A 80 6.86 -7.40 -5.44
CA LEU A 80 5.57 -6.80 -5.17
C LEU A 80 4.46 -7.81 -5.42
N ARG A 81 3.35 -7.72 -4.67
CA ARG A 81 2.15 -8.50 -4.96
C ARG A 81 1.13 -7.59 -5.63
N VAL A 82 0.93 -7.78 -6.94
CA VAL A 82 -0.07 -7.03 -7.71
C VAL A 82 -1.39 -7.79 -7.69
N ARG A 83 -2.49 -7.09 -7.41
CA ARG A 83 -3.86 -7.60 -7.48
C ARG A 83 -4.69 -6.70 -8.37
N LEU A 84 -5.36 -7.30 -9.35
CA LEU A 84 -6.34 -6.63 -10.20
C LEU A 84 -7.74 -7.11 -9.83
N LYS A 85 -8.68 -6.19 -9.76
CA LYS A 85 -10.11 -6.46 -9.56
C LYS A 85 -10.96 -5.53 -10.41
N GLU A 86 -11.90 -6.10 -11.13
CA GLU A 86 -12.95 -5.40 -11.84
C GLU A 86 -14.30 -5.73 -11.21
N LYS A 87 -15.05 -4.70 -10.82
CA LYS A 87 -16.39 -4.86 -10.25
C LYS A 87 -17.26 -3.67 -10.66
N GLU A 88 -18.45 -3.95 -11.18
CA GLU A 88 -19.44 -2.91 -11.56
C GLU A 88 -18.85 -1.84 -12.49
N GLY A 89 -18.08 -2.26 -13.50
CA GLY A 89 -17.43 -1.34 -14.46
C GLY A 89 -16.29 -0.51 -13.87
N ARG A 90 -15.87 -0.79 -12.63
CA ARG A 90 -14.72 -0.15 -11.99
C ARG A 90 -13.57 -1.13 -11.89
N GLU A 91 -12.43 -0.73 -12.44
CA GLU A 91 -11.17 -1.45 -12.33
C GLU A 91 -10.34 -0.89 -11.17
N LYS A 92 -9.77 -1.79 -10.37
CA LYS A 92 -8.88 -1.46 -9.26
C LYS A 92 -7.64 -2.32 -9.32
N VAL A 93 -6.49 -1.66 -9.45
CA VAL A 93 -5.17 -2.27 -9.25
C VAL A 93 -4.71 -1.96 -7.82
N THR A 94 -4.14 -2.96 -7.15
CA THR A 94 -3.54 -2.83 -5.82
C THR A 94 -2.15 -3.43 -5.85
N ILE A 95 -1.13 -2.64 -5.50
CA ILE A 95 0.25 -3.07 -5.36
C ILE A 95 0.53 -3.20 -3.86
N LYS A 96 0.81 -4.41 -3.38
CA LYS A 96 1.20 -4.64 -1.99
C LYS A 96 2.71 -4.83 -1.90
N PHE A 97 3.32 -4.11 -0.97
CA PHE A 97 4.73 -4.25 -0.61
C PHE A 97 4.92 -5.42 0.36
N PRO A 98 6.11 -6.03 0.39
CA PRO A 98 6.48 -7.00 1.42
C PRO A 98 6.49 -6.33 2.82
N GLU A 99 6.30 -7.15 3.87
CA GLU A 99 6.40 -6.74 5.28
C GLU A 99 7.85 -6.62 5.74
#